data_AF-A0A9X3IMD4-F1
#
_entry.id   AF-A0A9X3IMD4-F1
#
_cell.length_a   1.000
_cell.length_b   1.000
_cell.length_c   1.000
_cell.angle_alpha   90.00
_cell.angle_beta   90.00
_cell.angle_gamma   90.00
#
_symmetry.space_group_name_H-M   'P 1'
#
loop_
_entity.id
_entity.type
_entity.pdbx_description
1 polymer ?
#
loop_
_entity_poly.entity_id
_entity_poly.type
_entity_poly.pdbx_seq_one_letter_code
_entity_poly.pdbx_strand_id
1 'polypeptide(L)'
;MTAATGAEPAERTAGPNECRLVDGETGLVASVVDGDTLVLDSGLEVRLVGIQAPKLPLGRPDFTAWPLAEEAKTALERMALGQAAQLRYGGARRDRYGRALAHVEILPEDGEVLWLQREMVASGLARVYSFADNRQCVGALMKVERDARKSGLGLWPDPYYAIRPATDPGLATRHDVYDLVEGRVVSVGERGPIAYLDFGRDWSTDFTAVVTAEAIAALAEDGIAVAALRGQRVRLRGWIESHDGPSLRVTHPEQLELLDQW
;
A
#
# COMPACT_ATOMS: atom_id res chain seq x y z
N MET A 1 33.78 -47.21 13.48
CA MET A 1 33.18 -46.41 12.39
C MET A 1 31.84 -45.92 12.89
N THR A 2 31.82 -44.72 13.46
CA THR A 2 30.64 -44.07 14.05
C THR A 2 30.45 -42.76 13.29
N ALA A 3 29.34 -42.67 12.57
CA ALA A 3 28.99 -41.52 11.75
C ALA A 3 28.66 -40.32 12.65
N ALA A 4 29.30 -39.18 12.39
CA ALA A 4 28.95 -37.92 12.99
C ALA A 4 27.76 -37.31 12.22
N THR A 5 26.64 -37.19 12.91
CA THR A 5 25.44 -36.48 12.44
C THR A 5 25.74 -34.99 12.45
N GLY A 6 25.95 -34.40 11.27
CA GLY A 6 25.99 -32.96 11.10
C GLY A 6 24.57 -32.40 11.21
N ALA A 7 24.30 -31.61 12.24
CA ALA A 7 23.10 -30.80 12.31
C ALA A 7 23.14 -29.72 11.22
N GLU A 8 22.08 -29.65 10.40
CA GLU A 8 21.86 -28.52 9.50
C GLU A 8 21.68 -27.22 10.32
N PRO A 9 22.25 -26.09 9.88
CA PRO A 9 22.03 -24.83 10.57
C PRO A 9 20.58 -24.39 10.33
N ALA A 10 19.88 -24.13 11.43
CA ALA A 10 18.52 -23.60 11.46
C ALA A 10 18.38 -22.35 10.58
N GLU A 11 17.30 -22.31 9.80
CA GLU A 11 16.81 -21.13 9.10
C GLU A 11 16.71 -19.95 10.06
N ARG A 12 17.46 -18.89 9.75
CA ARG A 12 17.37 -17.62 10.46
C ARG A 12 16.08 -16.93 10.01
N THR A 13 15.20 -16.72 10.98
CA THR A 13 14.01 -15.88 10.89
C THR A 13 14.35 -14.49 10.37
N ALA A 14 13.58 -14.01 9.39
CA ALA A 14 13.74 -12.72 8.74
C ALA A 14 13.55 -11.57 9.76
N GLY A 15 14.58 -10.75 9.90
CA GLY A 15 14.61 -9.58 10.78
C GLY A 15 14.23 -8.25 10.08
N PRO A 16 14.26 -7.12 10.81
CA PRO A 16 13.62 -5.84 10.45
C PRO A 16 14.22 -5.03 9.29
N ASN A 17 15.23 -5.54 8.58
CA ASN A 17 16.03 -4.76 7.62
C ASN A 17 15.75 -5.12 6.15
N GLU A 18 14.48 -5.09 5.71
CA GLU A 18 14.16 -5.22 4.27
C GLU A 18 14.18 -3.88 3.51
N CYS A 19 14.10 -2.73 4.20
CA CYS A 19 14.11 -1.41 3.57
C CYS A 19 15.51 -0.76 3.55
N ARG A 20 15.93 -0.15 2.44
CA ARG A 20 17.18 0.66 2.37
C ARG A 20 16.88 2.15 2.44
N LEU A 21 16.51 2.61 3.62
CA LEU A 21 16.17 4.01 3.85
C LEU A 21 17.40 4.84 4.23
N VAL A 22 17.34 6.13 3.92
CA VAL A 22 18.34 7.13 4.30
C VAL A 22 17.79 8.03 5.37
N ASP A 23 18.61 8.30 6.37
CA ASP A 23 18.31 9.18 7.50
C ASP A 23 17.94 10.59 7.02
N GLY A 24 16.88 11.11 7.62
CA GLY A 24 16.31 12.42 7.35
C GLY A 24 16.30 13.31 8.58
N GLU A 25 15.41 14.29 8.54
CA GLU A 25 15.14 15.20 9.65
C GLU A 25 14.63 14.44 10.87
N THR A 26 14.92 15.01 12.04
CA THR A 26 14.41 14.59 13.34
C THR A 26 13.60 15.72 13.94
N GLY A 27 12.63 15.41 14.79
CA GLY A 27 11.89 16.42 15.55
C GLY A 27 10.84 15.79 16.45
N LEU A 28 10.26 16.59 17.34
CA LEU A 28 9.10 16.15 18.10
C LEU A 28 7.85 16.22 17.22
N VAL A 29 6.97 15.23 17.34
CA VAL A 29 5.66 15.29 16.67
C VAL A 29 4.77 16.28 17.43
N ALA A 30 4.55 17.44 16.83
CA ALA A 30 3.77 18.53 17.44
C ALA A 30 2.26 18.35 17.24
N SER A 31 1.84 17.77 16.12
CA SER A 31 0.43 17.46 15.86
C SER A 31 0.25 16.34 14.85
N VAL A 32 -0.95 15.75 14.84
CA VAL A 32 -1.38 14.74 13.86
C VAL A 32 -2.60 15.28 13.11
N VAL A 33 -2.53 15.28 11.79
CA VAL A 33 -3.56 15.87 10.92
C VAL A 33 -4.65 14.85 10.61
N ASP A 34 -4.25 13.65 10.18
CA ASP A 34 -5.12 12.49 9.92
C ASP A 34 -4.33 11.19 10.16
N GLY A 35 -4.92 10.03 9.86
CA GLY A 35 -4.30 8.72 10.14
C GLY A 35 -3.00 8.41 9.37
N ASP A 36 -2.52 9.30 8.49
CA ASP A 36 -1.28 9.09 7.75
C ASP A 36 -0.52 10.39 7.45
N THR A 37 -0.77 11.44 8.23
CA THR A 37 -0.13 12.75 8.15
C THR A 37 0.12 13.36 9.53
N LEU A 38 1.34 13.81 9.80
CA LEU A 38 1.73 14.47 11.04
C LEU A 38 2.56 15.73 10.78
N VAL A 39 2.75 16.56 11.80
CA VAL A 39 3.57 17.78 11.74
C VAL A 39 4.62 17.74 12.84
N LEU A 40 5.87 17.99 12.48
CA LEU A 40 6.97 18.13 13.45
C LEU A 40 6.95 19.53 14.10
N ASP A 41 7.62 19.67 15.24
CA ASP A 41 7.84 20.95 15.95
C ASP A 41 8.48 22.05 15.10
N SER A 42 9.27 21.67 14.10
CA SER A 42 9.80 22.57 13.07
C SER A 42 8.74 23.17 12.13
N GLY A 43 7.50 22.66 12.16
CA GLY A 43 6.43 22.99 11.22
C GLY A 43 6.44 22.15 9.94
N LEU A 44 7.38 21.20 9.81
CA LEU A 44 7.43 20.29 8.66
C LEU A 44 6.26 19.30 8.71
N GLU A 45 5.36 19.40 7.73
CA GLU A 45 4.32 18.39 7.51
C GLU A 45 4.91 17.15 6.83
N VAL A 46 4.54 15.98 7.34
CA VAL A 46 5.06 14.67 6.95
C VAL A 46 3.90 13.77 6.56
N ARG A 47 3.92 13.31 5.31
CA ARG A 47 3.04 12.26 4.81
C ARG A 47 3.73 10.91 5.01
N LEU A 48 3.06 10.01 5.72
CA LEU A 48 3.53 8.65 5.92
C LEU A 48 3.41 7.87 4.59
N VAL A 49 4.49 7.86 3.80
CA VAL A 49 4.52 7.20 2.49
C VAL A 49 4.44 5.67 2.66
N GLY A 50 3.85 4.99 1.67
CA GLY A 50 3.63 3.55 1.69
C GLY A 50 2.29 3.11 2.28
N ILE A 51 1.52 4.04 2.86
CA ILE A 51 0.21 3.75 3.46
C ILE A 51 -0.88 4.78 3.10
N GLN A 52 -2.12 4.31 3.12
CA GLN A 52 -3.33 5.11 3.00
C GLN A 52 -4.26 4.77 4.17
N ALA A 53 -4.35 5.68 5.13
CA ALA A 53 -5.33 5.62 6.20
C ALA A 53 -6.69 6.16 5.73
N PRO A 54 -7.79 5.80 6.41
CA PRO A 54 -9.09 6.41 6.17
C PRO A 54 -9.06 7.93 6.30
N LYS A 55 -9.74 8.62 5.37
CA LYS A 55 -9.61 10.08 5.22
C LYS A 55 -10.66 10.86 5.97
N LEU A 56 -10.20 11.94 6.62
CA LEU A 56 -11.04 12.98 7.22
C LEU A 56 -11.40 14.06 6.19
N PRO A 57 -12.47 14.85 6.42
CA PRO A 57 -12.86 15.93 5.51
C PRO A 57 -11.80 17.02 5.35
N LEU A 58 -11.14 17.41 6.44
CA LEU A 58 -10.06 18.42 6.46
C LEU A 58 -10.41 19.71 5.68
N GLY A 59 -11.63 20.21 5.87
CA GLY A 59 -12.11 21.43 5.22
C GLY A 59 -12.54 21.29 3.76
N ARG A 60 -12.51 20.08 3.19
CA ARG A 60 -13.06 19.82 1.85
C ARG A 60 -14.60 19.83 1.89
N PRO A 61 -15.27 20.69 1.11
CA PRO A 61 -16.72 20.69 1.04
C PRO A 61 -17.20 19.33 0.49
N ASP A 62 -18.33 18.86 1.01
CA ASP A 62 -19.01 17.62 0.58
C ASP A 62 -18.18 16.33 0.70
N PHE A 63 -17.03 16.36 1.39
CA PHE A 63 -16.24 15.17 1.65
C PHE A 63 -16.76 14.46 2.91
N THR A 64 -17.32 13.28 2.73
CA THR A 64 -17.70 12.41 3.86
C THR A 64 -16.46 11.67 4.36
N ALA A 65 -16.24 11.69 5.67
CA ALA A 65 -15.17 10.93 6.30
C ALA A 65 -15.28 9.45 5.92
N TRP A 66 -14.15 8.82 5.58
CA TRP A 66 -14.15 7.37 5.35
C TRP A 66 -14.37 6.66 6.70
N PRO A 67 -15.03 5.49 6.72
CA PRO A 67 -15.21 4.72 7.96
C PRO A 67 -13.86 4.49 8.66
N LEU A 68 -13.78 4.60 9.99
CA LEU A 68 -12.55 4.45 10.79
C LEU A 68 -11.52 5.61 10.67
N ALA A 69 -11.88 6.76 10.10
CA ALA A 69 -10.95 7.90 9.97
C ALA A 69 -10.53 8.54 11.29
N GLU A 70 -11.45 8.69 12.24
CA GLU A 70 -11.11 9.23 13.56
C GLU A 70 -10.31 8.21 14.39
N GLU A 71 -10.62 6.92 14.25
CA GLU A 71 -9.92 5.81 14.88
C GLU A 71 -8.47 5.71 14.39
N ALA A 72 -8.25 5.84 13.08
CA ALA A 72 -6.91 5.88 12.50
C ALA A 72 -6.10 7.09 12.98
N LYS A 73 -6.71 8.28 13.02
CA LYS A 73 -6.06 9.49 13.57
C LYS A 73 -5.71 9.31 15.05
N THR A 74 -6.66 8.85 15.86
CA THR A 74 -6.48 8.63 17.30
C THR A 74 -5.37 7.61 17.58
N ALA A 75 -5.29 6.54 16.78
CA ALA A 75 -4.22 5.56 16.91
C ALA A 75 -2.84 6.16 16.60
N LEU A 76 -2.73 6.96 15.54
CA LEU A 76 -1.49 7.65 15.20
C LEU A 76 -1.10 8.67 16.29
N GLU A 77 -2.05 9.44 16.82
CA GLU A 77 -1.83 10.35 17.95
C GLU A 77 -1.27 9.63 19.17
N ARG A 78 -1.88 8.50 19.55
CA ARG A 78 -1.44 7.70 20.69
C ARG A 78 0.01 7.22 20.56
N MET A 79 0.45 6.91 19.34
CA MET A 79 1.80 6.40 19.08
C MET A 79 2.84 7.50 18.89
N ALA A 80 2.44 8.66 18.37
CA ALA A 80 3.38 9.64 17.85
C ALA A 80 3.39 10.97 18.60
N LEU A 81 2.25 11.44 19.12
CA LEU A 81 2.13 12.81 19.63
C LEU A 81 3.09 13.08 20.80
N GLY A 82 3.87 14.15 20.67
CA GLY A 82 4.89 14.54 21.65
C GLY A 82 6.14 13.66 21.68
N GLN A 83 6.22 12.62 20.84
CA GLN A 83 7.37 11.72 20.79
C GLN A 83 8.44 12.24 19.81
N ALA A 84 9.69 11.84 20.04
CA ALA A 84 10.79 12.07 19.09
C ALA A 84 10.64 11.17 17.87
N ALA A 85 10.64 11.78 16.68
CA ALA A 85 10.54 11.10 15.41
C ALA A 85 11.83 11.24 14.60
N GLN A 86 12.21 10.16 13.91
CA GLN A 86 13.22 10.12 12.87
C GLN A 86 12.55 9.85 11.53
N LEU A 87 12.72 10.77 10.58
CA LEU A 87 12.28 10.57 9.20
C LEU A 87 13.29 9.70 8.45
N ARG A 88 12.80 8.78 7.62
CA ARG A 88 13.59 7.85 6.81
C ARG A 88 13.08 7.87 5.37
N TYR A 89 13.98 8.06 4.40
CA TYR A 89 13.63 8.26 2.99
C TYR A 89 14.08 7.11 2.10
N GLY A 90 13.17 6.58 1.28
CA GLY A 90 13.46 5.50 0.31
C GLY A 90 13.33 5.91 -1.16
N GLY A 91 12.95 7.16 -1.43
CA GLY A 91 12.54 7.60 -2.75
C GLY A 91 12.44 9.12 -2.85
N ALA A 92 11.43 9.62 -3.57
CA ALA A 92 11.14 11.05 -3.61
C ALA A 92 10.88 11.57 -2.18
N ARG A 93 11.64 12.58 -1.74
CA ARG A 93 11.62 13.04 -0.33
C ARG A 93 10.56 14.10 -0.05
N ARG A 94 10.05 14.74 -1.09
CA ARG A 94 9.12 15.87 -1.02
C ARG A 94 8.06 15.76 -2.10
N ASP A 95 6.84 16.17 -1.77
CA ASP A 95 5.81 16.41 -2.77
C ASP A 95 5.80 17.87 -3.27
N ARG A 96 4.90 18.17 -4.19
CA ARG A 96 4.74 19.51 -4.78
C ARG A 96 4.35 20.61 -3.79
N TYR A 97 3.89 20.25 -2.59
CA TYR A 97 3.49 21.16 -1.52
C TYR A 97 4.60 21.34 -0.48
N GLY A 98 5.75 20.68 -0.67
CA GLY A 98 6.88 20.74 0.25
C GLY A 98 6.77 19.80 1.45
N ARG A 99 5.76 18.92 1.49
CA ARG A 99 5.61 17.95 2.59
C ARG A 99 6.65 16.85 2.46
N ALA A 100 7.19 16.41 3.58
CA ALA A 100 8.06 15.25 3.62
C ALA A 100 7.30 13.97 3.27
N LEU A 101 7.82 13.19 2.32
CA LEU A 101 7.34 11.84 2.01
C LEU A 101 8.26 10.85 2.70
N ALA A 102 7.91 10.40 3.90
CA ALA A 102 8.84 9.68 4.77
C ALA A 102 8.23 8.44 5.40
N HIS A 103 9.09 7.44 5.64
CA HIS A 103 8.90 6.49 6.71
C HIS A 103 9.22 7.15 8.04
N VAL A 104 8.42 6.90 9.07
CA VAL A 104 8.57 7.56 10.37
C VAL A 104 8.82 6.53 11.44
N GLU A 105 9.95 6.67 12.11
CA GLU A 105 10.32 5.88 13.28
C GLU A 105 10.17 6.75 14.53
N ILE A 106 9.40 6.30 15.51
CA ILE A 106 9.40 6.91 16.83
C ILE A 106 10.55 6.33 17.63
N LEU A 107 11.31 7.21 18.27
CA LEU A 107 12.44 6.92 19.14
C LEU A 107 12.00 7.15 20.60
N PRO A 108 11.34 6.18 21.24
CA PRO A 108 10.94 6.34 22.64
C PRO A 108 12.18 6.46 23.53
N GLU A 109 12.07 7.19 24.65
CA GLU A 109 13.16 7.31 25.63
C GLU A 109 13.53 5.93 26.21
N ASP A 110 12.51 5.11 26.47
CA ASP A 110 12.63 3.71 26.89
C ASP A 110 11.77 2.83 25.98
N GLY A 111 12.39 1.91 25.24
CA GLY A 111 11.67 0.92 24.43
C GLY A 111 12.29 0.65 23.06
N GLU A 112 11.55 -0.10 22.25
CA GLU A 112 11.95 -0.39 20.87
C GLU A 112 11.49 0.72 19.92
N VAL A 113 12.28 0.94 18.87
CA VAL A 113 11.92 1.87 17.78
C VAL A 113 10.62 1.42 17.13
N LEU A 114 9.66 2.35 17.02
CA LEU A 114 8.35 2.07 16.47
C LEU A 114 8.22 2.62 15.05
N TRP A 115 8.10 1.74 14.06
CA TRP A 115 7.85 2.16 12.68
C TRP A 115 6.35 2.40 12.45
N LEU A 116 5.94 3.68 12.39
CA LEU A 116 4.52 4.07 12.40
C LEU A 116 3.71 3.43 11.27
N GLN A 117 4.23 3.37 10.04
CA GLN A 117 3.51 2.73 8.93
C GLN A 117 3.22 1.25 9.18
N ARG A 118 4.20 0.52 9.72
CA ARG A 118 4.02 -0.89 10.05
C ARG A 118 2.91 -1.05 11.09
N GLU A 119 2.92 -0.24 12.14
CA GLU A 119 1.90 -0.33 13.20
C GLU A 119 0.50 0.01 12.71
N MET A 120 0.38 1.05 11.88
CA MET A 120 -0.90 1.43 11.26
C MET A 120 -1.45 0.30 10.38
N VAL A 121 -0.59 -0.36 9.60
CA VAL A 121 -1.00 -1.50 8.75
C VAL A 121 -1.29 -2.75 9.59
N ALA A 122 -0.46 -3.06 10.59
CA ALA A 122 -0.60 -4.22 11.47
C ALA A 122 -1.91 -4.17 12.28
N SER A 123 -2.30 -2.97 12.72
CA SER A 123 -3.57 -2.74 13.43
C SER A 123 -4.79 -2.74 12.50
N GLY A 124 -4.58 -2.84 11.18
CA GLY A 124 -5.64 -2.68 10.18
C GLY A 124 -6.24 -1.28 10.22
N LEU A 125 -5.43 -0.22 10.38
CA LEU A 125 -5.90 1.17 10.35
C LEU A 125 -5.37 1.95 9.14
N ALA A 126 -4.63 1.27 8.26
CA ALA A 126 -4.25 1.76 6.95
C ALA A 126 -4.13 0.60 5.97
N ARG A 127 -4.42 0.88 4.69
CA ARG A 127 -4.05 0.01 3.56
C ARG A 127 -2.66 0.40 3.07
N VAL A 128 -1.94 -0.54 2.47
CA VAL A 128 -0.69 -0.25 1.79
C VAL A 128 -0.99 0.46 0.48
N TYR A 129 -0.34 1.61 0.30
CA TYR A 129 -0.49 2.49 -0.85
C TYR A 129 0.88 3.00 -1.31
N SER A 130 1.24 2.61 -2.53
CA SER A 130 2.57 2.78 -3.08
C SER A 130 2.58 3.72 -4.29
N PHE A 131 3.75 4.29 -4.53
CA PHE A 131 4.06 5.11 -5.69
C PHE A 131 5.31 4.56 -6.37
N ALA A 132 5.40 4.70 -7.69
CA ALA A 132 6.53 4.21 -8.47
C ALA A 132 7.89 4.78 -8.00
N ASP A 133 7.88 5.98 -7.40
CA ASP A 133 9.08 6.66 -6.89
C ASP A 133 9.37 6.42 -5.39
N ASN A 134 8.53 5.62 -4.70
CA ASN A 134 8.65 5.33 -3.26
C ASN A 134 8.24 3.87 -2.96
N ARG A 135 9.02 2.92 -3.46
CA ARG A 135 8.69 1.48 -3.44
C ARG A 135 9.37 0.67 -2.33
N GLN A 136 10.48 1.15 -1.79
CA GLN A 136 11.44 0.32 -1.04
C GLN A 136 10.86 -0.51 0.12
N CYS A 137 9.89 0.03 0.87
CA CYS A 137 9.28 -0.66 2.01
C CYS A 137 7.95 -1.33 1.71
N VAL A 138 7.43 -1.18 0.49
CA VAL A 138 6.07 -1.60 0.15
C VAL A 138 5.91 -3.11 0.29
N GLY A 139 6.91 -3.88 -0.17
CA GLY A 139 6.92 -5.35 -0.01
C GLY A 139 6.79 -5.79 1.45
N ALA A 140 7.53 -5.16 2.37
CA ALA A 140 7.44 -5.46 3.79
C ALA A 140 6.06 -5.10 4.37
N LEU A 141 5.52 -3.92 4.03
CA LEU A 141 4.18 -3.51 4.47
C LEU A 141 3.09 -4.42 3.91
N MET A 142 3.18 -4.89 2.67
CA MET A 142 2.20 -5.81 2.08
C MET A 142 2.15 -7.16 2.80
N LYS A 143 3.29 -7.63 3.37
CA LYS A 143 3.31 -8.83 4.22
C LYS A 143 2.48 -8.60 5.48
N VAL A 144 2.70 -7.47 6.15
CA VAL A 144 1.95 -7.07 7.35
C VAL A 144 0.46 -6.88 7.05
N GLU A 145 0.13 -6.23 5.93
CA GLU A 145 -1.25 -5.99 5.51
C GLU A 145 -2.01 -7.30 5.29
N ARG A 146 -1.36 -8.30 4.68
CA ARG A 146 -1.95 -9.62 4.47
C ARG A 146 -2.27 -10.30 5.80
N ASP A 147 -1.42 -10.17 6.80
CA ASP A 147 -1.64 -10.79 8.12
C ASP A 147 -2.76 -10.07 8.89
N ALA A 148 -2.80 -8.73 8.83
CA ALA A 148 -3.90 -7.94 9.38
C ALA A 148 -5.24 -8.31 8.72
N ARG A 149 -5.24 -8.51 7.40
CA ARG A 149 -6.42 -8.93 6.63
C ARG A 149 -6.90 -10.32 7.01
N LYS A 150 -5.99 -11.30 7.09
CA LYS A 150 -6.32 -12.67 7.53
C LYS A 150 -6.89 -12.69 8.94
N SER A 151 -6.43 -11.78 9.79
CA SER A 151 -6.86 -11.65 11.19
C SER A 151 -8.13 -10.81 11.36
N GLY A 152 -8.69 -10.22 10.30
CA GLY A 152 -9.90 -9.41 10.37
C GLY A 152 -9.77 -8.17 11.24
N LEU A 153 -8.60 -7.52 11.26
CA LEU A 153 -8.35 -6.35 12.11
C LEU A 153 -8.83 -5.04 11.47
N GLY A 154 -9.32 -4.11 12.29
CA GLY A 154 -9.62 -2.72 11.90
C GLY A 154 -10.48 -2.57 10.64
N LEU A 155 -9.88 -2.19 9.51
CA LEU A 155 -10.56 -1.96 8.22
C LEU A 155 -11.20 -3.25 7.67
N TRP A 156 -10.56 -4.40 7.86
CA TRP A 156 -10.87 -5.64 7.14
C TRP A 156 -12.27 -6.26 7.37
N PRO A 157 -12.94 -6.12 8.53
CA PRO A 157 -14.33 -6.55 8.70
C PRO A 157 -15.36 -5.54 8.15
N ASP A 158 -14.97 -4.31 7.82
CA ASP A 158 -15.91 -3.28 7.34
C ASP A 158 -16.17 -3.46 5.82
N PRO A 159 -17.44 -3.57 5.40
CA PRO A 159 -17.80 -3.73 3.99
C PRO A 159 -17.29 -2.63 3.07
N TYR A 160 -17.04 -1.41 3.55
CA TYR A 160 -16.45 -0.32 2.78
C TYR A 160 -15.06 -0.70 2.25
N TYR A 161 -14.28 -1.42 3.08
CA TYR A 161 -12.92 -1.89 2.78
C TYR A 161 -12.85 -3.36 2.36
N ALA A 162 -13.97 -3.98 1.97
CA ALA A 162 -13.93 -5.31 1.40
C ALA A 162 -13.11 -5.33 0.10
N ILE A 163 -12.38 -6.43 -0.12
CA ILE A 163 -11.78 -6.71 -1.43
C ILE A 163 -12.91 -6.96 -2.43
N ARG A 164 -12.87 -6.28 -3.56
CA ARG A 164 -13.90 -6.37 -4.59
C ARG A 164 -13.58 -7.47 -5.58
N PRO A 165 -14.53 -8.36 -5.92
CA PRO A 165 -14.42 -9.15 -7.12
C PRO A 165 -14.32 -8.21 -8.35
N ALA A 166 -13.47 -8.54 -9.33
CA ALA A 166 -13.39 -7.80 -10.58
C ALA A 166 -14.71 -7.86 -11.39
N THR A 167 -15.59 -8.79 -11.05
CA THR A 167 -16.94 -8.93 -11.60
C THR A 167 -18.01 -8.16 -10.80
N ASP A 168 -17.62 -7.39 -9.78
CA ASP A 168 -18.56 -6.61 -8.98
C ASP A 168 -19.08 -5.42 -9.79
N PRO A 169 -20.39 -5.38 -10.14
CA PRO A 169 -20.95 -4.26 -10.89
C PRO A 169 -20.87 -2.94 -10.12
N GLY A 170 -20.70 -2.99 -8.79
CA GLY A 170 -20.48 -1.81 -7.96
C GLY A 170 -19.19 -1.05 -8.29
N LEU A 171 -18.20 -1.68 -8.94
CA LEU A 171 -16.98 -0.98 -9.37
C LEU A 171 -17.29 0.20 -10.30
N ALA A 172 -18.37 0.11 -11.08
CA ALA A 172 -18.81 1.17 -11.99
C ALA A 172 -19.29 2.46 -11.30
N THR A 173 -19.46 2.48 -9.97
CA THR A 173 -19.84 3.69 -9.21
C THR A 173 -18.83 4.05 -8.12
N ARG A 174 -17.70 3.33 -8.04
CA ARG A 174 -16.66 3.52 -7.01
C ARG A 174 -15.52 4.43 -7.46
N HIS A 175 -15.80 5.39 -8.33
CA HIS A 175 -14.80 6.33 -8.84
C HIS A 175 -14.12 7.08 -7.70
N ASP A 176 -12.81 7.33 -7.87
CA ASP A 176 -11.98 8.05 -6.90
C ASP A 176 -11.91 7.38 -5.51
N VAL A 177 -12.05 6.04 -5.48
CA VAL A 177 -11.82 5.23 -4.28
C VAL A 177 -10.59 4.35 -4.48
N TYR A 178 -9.70 4.34 -3.49
CA TYR A 178 -8.57 3.42 -3.46
C TYR A 178 -9.02 2.03 -3.01
N ASP A 179 -8.96 1.05 -3.90
CA ASP A 179 -9.50 -0.29 -3.65
C ASP A 179 -8.55 -1.43 -4.00
N LEU A 180 -8.89 -2.59 -3.44
CA LEU A 180 -8.29 -3.87 -3.77
C LEU A 180 -9.30 -4.65 -4.61
N VAL A 181 -8.90 -5.09 -5.80
CA VAL A 181 -9.74 -5.81 -6.75
C VAL A 181 -9.13 -7.18 -7.05
N GLU A 182 -9.91 -8.24 -6.95
CA GLU A 182 -9.48 -9.62 -7.24
C GLU A 182 -10.26 -10.23 -8.39
N GLY A 183 -9.55 -10.89 -9.29
CA GLY A 183 -10.21 -11.60 -10.38
C GLY A 183 -9.27 -12.52 -11.14
N ARG A 184 -9.85 -13.35 -12.00
CA ARG A 184 -9.08 -14.10 -12.99
C ARG A 184 -9.02 -13.28 -14.27
N VAL A 185 -7.82 -13.04 -14.79
CA VAL A 185 -7.64 -12.33 -16.06
C VAL A 185 -8.20 -13.18 -17.19
N VAL A 186 -9.16 -12.64 -17.95
CA VAL A 186 -9.83 -13.32 -19.07
C VAL A 186 -9.04 -13.14 -20.36
N SER A 187 -8.56 -11.92 -20.62
CA SER A 187 -7.70 -11.59 -21.75
C SER A 187 -6.62 -10.60 -21.37
N VAL A 188 -5.54 -10.65 -22.14
CA VAL A 188 -4.49 -9.63 -22.14
C VAL A 188 -4.47 -9.01 -23.53
N GLY A 189 -4.83 -7.74 -23.62
CA GLY A 189 -4.72 -6.95 -24.85
C GLY A 189 -3.49 -6.07 -24.81
N GLU A 190 -2.87 -5.80 -25.96
CA GLU A 190 -1.73 -4.88 -26.06
C GLU A 190 -2.05 -3.79 -27.07
N ARG A 191 -1.79 -2.52 -26.72
CA ARG A 191 -1.96 -1.38 -27.61
C ARG A 191 -0.79 -0.43 -27.46
N GLY A 192 0.14 -0.47 -28.41
CA GLY A 192 1.38 0.27 -28.31
C GLY A 192 2.17 -0.21 -27.08
N PRO A 193 2.60 0.68 -26.17
CA PRO A 193 3.43 0.30 -25.03
C PRO A 193 2.62 -0.05 -23.77
N ILE A 194 1.28 -0.15 -23.87
CA ILE A 194 0.37 -0.42 -22.75
C ILE A 194 -0.30 -1.78 -22.95
N ALA A 195 -0.52 -2.49 -21.86
CA ALA A 195 -1.32 -3.71 -21.81
C ALA A 195 -2.62 -3.51 -21.02
N TYR A 196 -3.65 -4.26 -21.39
CA TYR A 196 -4.96 -4.28 -20.75
C TYR A 196 -5.20 -5.69 -20.21
N LEU A 197 -5.49 -5.79 -18.92
CA LEU A 197 -5.94 -7.03 -18.30
C LEU A 197 -7.44 -6.94 -18.14
N ASP A 198 -8.18 -7.67 -18.98
CA ASP A 198 -9.63 -7.66 -18.95
C ASP A 198 -10.13 -8.77 -18.04
N PHE A 199 -11.11 -8.46 -17.20
CA PHE A 199 -11.71 -9.42 -16.25
C PHE A 199 -13.10 -9.90 -16.68
N GLY A 200 -13.55 -9.46 -17.85
CA GLY A 200 -14.79 -9.90 -18.48
C GLY A 200 -14.69 -9.91 -20.00
N ARG A 201 -15.83 -9.98 -20.68
CA ARG A 201 -15.90 -10.08 -22.16
C ARG A 201 -16.16 -8.73 -22.82
N ASP A 202 -16.76 -7.80 -22.09
CA ASP A 202 -17.09 -6.47 -22.55
C ASP A 202 -16.30 -5.43 -21.76
N TRP A 203 -15.14 -5.05 -22.31
CA TRP A 203 -14.24 -4.06 -21.72
C TRP A 203 -14.92 -2.71 -21.45
N SER A 204 -16.05 -2.40 -22.11
CA SER A 204 -16.75 -1.12 -21.93
C SER A 204 -17.54 -1.03 -20.62
N THR A 205 -17.81 -2.18 -19.99
CA THR A 205 -18.63 -2.29 -18.77
C THR A 205 -17.97 -3.14 -17.68
N ASP A 206 -17.11 -4.09 -18.08
CA ASP A 206 -16.34 -4.95 -17.18
C ASP A 206 -15.09 -4.23 -16.66
N PHE A 207 -14.60 -4.66 -15.50
CA PHE A 207 -13.37 -4.12 -14.92
C PHE A 207 -12.14 -4.42 -15.78
N THR A 208 -11.30 -3.40 -15.98
CA THR A 208 -10.06 -3.51 -16.76
C THR A 208 -8.87 -2.90 -16.01
N ALA A 209 -7.76 -3.62 -15.93
CA ALA A 209 -6.51 -3.06 -15.43
C ALA A 209 -5.63 -2.58 -16.58
N VAL A 210 -5.19 -1.32 -16.52
CA VAL A 210 -4.33 -0.71 -17.55
C VAL A 210 -2.90 -0.71 -17.05
N VAL A 211 -2.03 -1.54 -17.63
CA VAL A 211 -0.64 -1.71 -17.24
C VAL A 211 0.26 -0.85 -18.12
N THR A 212 0.96 0.12 -17.51
CA THR A 212 1.82 1.04 -18.27
C THR A 212 3.09 0.37 -18.77
N ALA A 213 3.78 1.04 -19.70
CA ALA A 213 5.04 0.57 -20.26
C ALA A 213 6.10 0.34 -19.17
N GLU A 214 6.18 1.27 -18.23
CA GLU A 214 7.11 1.24 -17.10
C GLU A 214 6.77 0.07 -16.17
N ALA A 215 5.48 -0.16 -15.91
CA ALA A 215 5.02 -1.28 -15.11
C ALA A 215 5.31 -2.62 -15.80
N ILE A 216 5.10 -2.73 -17.11
CA ILE A 216 5.43 -3.93 -17.89
C ILE A 216 6.92 -4.24 -17.77
N ALA A 217 7.79 -3.25 -17.96
CA ALA A 217 9.23 -3.42 -17.84
C ALA A 217 9.63 -3.85 -16.43
N ALA A 218 9.12 -3.18 -15.40
CA ALA A 218 9.43 -3.50 -14.01
C ALA A 218 8.89 -4.88 -13.57
N LEU A 219 7.70 -5.26 -14.02
CA LEU A 219 7.14 -6.60 -13.77
C LEU A 219 7.99 -7.68 -14.43
N ALA A 220 8.53 -7.43 -15.63
CA ALA A 220 9.42 -8.37 -16.31
C ALA A 220 10.74 -8.58 -15.56
N GLU A 221 11.30 -7.53 -14.94
CA GLU A 221 12.46 -7.63 -14.05
C GLU A 221 12.18 -8.52 -12.82
N ASP A 222 10.94 -8.47 -12.32
CA ASP A 222 10.44 -9.33 -11.23
C ASP A 222 10.00 -10.74 -11.72
N GLY A 223 10.26 -11.08 -12.99
CA GLY A 223 9.93 -12.38 -13.57
C GLY A 223 8.44 -12.56 -13.94
N ILE A 224 7.66 -11.49 -13.94
CA ILE A 224 6.23 -11.50 -14.28
C ILE A 224 6.06 -11.00 -15.72
N ALA A 225 5.91 -11.92 -16.67
CA ALA A 225 5.52 -11.58 -18.03
C ALA A 225 4.03 -11.23 -18.10
N VAL A 226 3.69 -9.97 -18.38
CA VAL A 226 2.30 -9.48 -18.43
C VAL A 226 1.43 -10.29 -19.40
N ALA A 227 1.96 -10.67 -20.57
CA ALA A 227 1.27 -11.52 -21.54
C ALA A 227 0.90 -12.92 -20.99
N ALA A 228 1.64 -13.41 -19.98
CA ALA A 228 1.38 -14.70 -19.33
C ALA A 228 0.34 -14.62 -18.19
N LEU A 229 -0.20 -13.43 -17.91
CA LEU A 229 -1.22 -13.26 -16.88
C LEU A 229 -2.60 -13.78 -17.28
N ARG A 230 -2.82 -14.08 -18.57
CA ARG A 230 -4.08 -14.68 -19.04
C ARG A 230 -4.38 -15.95 -18.24
N GLY A 231 -5.55 -15.99 -17.64
CA GLY A 231 -6.02 -17.12 -16.84
C GLY A 231 -5.46 -17.15 -15.43
N GLN A 232 -4.56 -16.26 -15.01
CA GLN A 232 -4.08 -16.17 -13.63
C GLN A 232 -5.08 -15.43 -12.74
N ARG A 233 -5.20 -15.83 -11.47
CA ARG A 233 -5.87 -14.98 -10.46
C ARG A 233 -4.90 -13.96 -9.91
N VAL A 234 -5.33 -12.70 -9.92
CA VAL A 234 -4.54 -11.58 -9.45
C VAL A 234 -5.34 -10.76 -8.43
N ARG A 235 -4.63 -10.09 -7.53
CA ARG A 235 -5.14 -8.97 -6.75
C ARG A 235 -4.46 -7.70 -7.24
N LEU A 236 -5.26 -6.69 -7.51
CA LEU A 236 -4.81 -5.37 -7.91
C LEU A 236 -5.10 -4.36 -6.80
N ARG A 237 -4.26 -3.34 -6.66
CA ARG A 237 -4.48 -2.21 -5.74
C ARG A 237 -4.25 -0.87 -6.43
N GLY A 238 -5.15 0.08 -6.19
CA GLY A 238 -5.12 1.35 -6.91
C GLY A 238 -6.41 2.12 -6.82
N TRP A 239 -6.41 3.31 -7.41
CA TRP A 239 -7.61 4.12 -7.57
C TRP A 239 -8.48 3.54 -8.67
N ILE A 240 -9.78 3.42 -8.38
CA ILE A 240 -10.78 3.06 -9.40
C ILE A 240 -11.09 4.31 -10.21
N GLU A 241 -10.85 4.20 -11.52
CA GLU A 241 -11.07 5.24 -12.53
C GLU A 241 -12.23 4.86 -13.45
N SER A 242 -12.73 5.84 -14.19
CA SER A 242 -13.68 5.65 -15.30
C SER A 242 -13.02 6.00 -16.61
N HIS A 243 -12.65 4.99 -17.38
CA HIS A 243 -12.16 5.17 -18.74
C HIS A 243 -12.72 4.07 -19.62
N ASP A 244 -13.84 4.37 -20.29
CA ASP A 244 -14.64 3.40 -21.03
C ASP A 244 -14.99 2.15 -20.17
N GLY A 245 -15.37 2.36 -18.91
CA GLY A 245 -15.63 1.30 -17.94
C GLY A 245 -14.85 1.49 -16.63
N PRO A 246 -15.16 0.69 -15.58
CA PRO A 246 -14.41 0.71 -14.34
C PRO A 246 -12.99 0.20 -14.58
N SER A 247 -11.98 0.98 -14.20
CA SER A 247 -10.59 0.63 -14.48
C SER A 247 -9.65 0.97 -13.34
N LEU A 248 -8.45 0.41 -13.41
CA LEU A 248 -7.36 0.69 -12.47
C LEU A 248 -6.05 0.75 -13.22
N ARG A 249 -5.27 1.81 -13.01
CA ARG A 249 -3.96 1.95 -13.64
C ARG A 249 -2.85 1.32 -12.81
N VAL A 250 -2.14 0.36 -13.40
CA VAL A 250 -0.97 -0.32 -12.83
C VAL A 250 0.29 0.36 -13.39
N THR A 251 1.02 1.03 -12.52
CA THR A 251 2.20 1.85 -12.86
C THR A 251 3.51 1.28 -12.34
N HIS A 252 3.43 0.31 -11.41
CA HIS A 252 4.58 -0.36 -10.81
C HIS A 252 4.16 -1.74 -10.24
N PRO A 253 5.11 -2.66 -10.01
CA PRO A 253 4.83 -4.06 -9.67
C PRO A 253 3.98 -4.27 -8.42
N GLU A 254 4.18 -3.47 -7.36
CA GLU A 254 3.49 -3.67 -6.07
C GLU A 254 1.98 -3.42 -6.13
N GLN A 255 1.48 -2.92 -7.26
CA GLN A 255 0.05 -2.83 -7.53
C GLN A 255 -0.58 -4.15 -7.99
N LEU A 256 0.21 -5.20 -8.30
CA LEU A 256 -0.25 -6.49 -8.81
C LEU A 256 0.33 -7.64 -7.99
N GLU A 257 -0.54 -8.44 -7.37
CA GLU A 257 -0.18 -9.67 -6.66
C GLU A 257 -0.73 -10.89 -7.41
N LEU A 258 0.12 -11.89 -7.69
CA LEU A 258 -0.33 -13.21 -8.15
C LEU A 258 -0.88 -14.01 -6.98
N LEU A 259 -2.12 -14.49 -7.08
CA LEU A 259 -2.79 -15.21 -6.00
C LEU A 259 -2.68 -16.73 -6.10
N ASP A 260 -2.42 -17.26 -7.30
CA ASP A 260 -2.33 -18.71 -7.54
C ASP A 260 -0.93 -19.28 -7.21
N GLN A 261 -0.02 -18.48 -6.62
CA GLN A 261 1.36 -18.88 -6.26
C GLN A 261 1.57 -19.12 -4.76
N TRP A 262 0.51 -19.18 -3.95
CA TRP A 262 0.56 -19.30 -2.48
C TRP A 262 -0.48 -20.26 -1.92
#